data_AF-A0A2S7UXU4-F1
#
_entry.id   AF-A0A2S7UXU4-F1
#
_cell.length_a   1.000
_cell.length_b   1.000
_cell.length_c   1.000
_cell.angle_alpha   90.00
_cell.angle_beta   90.00
_cell.angle_gamma   90.00
#
_symmetry.space_group_name_H-M   'P 1'
#
loop_
_entity.id
_entity.type
_entity.pdbx_description
1 polymer ?
#
loop_
_entity_poly.entity_id
_entity_poly.type
_entity_poly.pdbx_seq_one_letter_code
_entity_poly.pdbx_strand_id
1 'polypeptide(L)'
;MAKGVKLKLSESLYNELTDWCLQKQPELRLEFSVPVLGEGGTCSLFGELDPVPFNLSQTLSQAQLALLPMLQNVTDWVLHNTNVDWFGIYLKRINNEGDAILTKMSYFGVPSRAEFPLSEEFSTLSNNSYVGLYGEKRTINNVEQYRQAGGEYYTCDPKVKSELCWPIISNKNNTSSDPQEEILGIIDAECFENDRFDEKTQAIFEAACQFLSEKLTH
;
A
#
# COMPACT_ATOMS: atom_id res chain seq x y z
N MET A 1 14.68 -39.54 -13.94
CA MET A 1 15.53 -38.37 -13.63
C MET A 1 14.67 -37.12 -13.70
N ALA A 2 14.62 -36.35 -12.62
CA ALA A 2 13.60 -35.37 -12.31
C ALA A 2 13.60 -34.18 -13.30
N LYS A 3 12.46 -33.93 -13.95
CA LYS A 3 12.14 -32.61 -14.51
C LYS A 3 11.67 -31.74 -13.35
N GLY A 4 12.63 -31.16 -12.62
CA GLY A 4 12.33 -30.14 -11.61
C GLY A 4 11.74 -28.92 -12.30
N VAL A 5 10.46 -28.67 -12.05
CA VAL A 5 9.76 -27.46 -12.47
C VAL A 5 10.43 -26.29 -11.74
N LYS A 6 11.03 -25.34 -12.48
CA LYS A 6 11.37 -24.03 -11.92
C LYS A 6 10.04 -23.36 -11.58
N LEU A 7 9.65 -23.31 -10.31
CA LEU A 7 8.65 -22.34 -9.86
C LEU A 7 9.15 -20.94 -10.28
N LYS A 8 8.26 -20.11 -10.82
CA LYS A 8 8.57 -18.68 -11.00
C LYS A 8 8.85 -18.09 -9.61
N LEU A 9 9.82 -17.17 -9.48
CA LEU A 9 10.21 -16.59 -8.18
C LEU A 9 9.00 -16.04 -7.39
N SER A 10 8.07 -15.37 -8.08
CA SER A 10 6.83 -14.86 -7.51
C SER A 10 5.90 -15.97 -6.97
N GLU A 11 5.85 -17.14 -7.61
CA GLU A 11 5.05 -18.28 -7.15
C GLU A 11 5.65 -18.89 -5.86
N SER A 12 6.98 -18.95 -5.77
CA SER A 12 7.66 -19.39 -4.55
C SER A 12 7.41 -18.42 -3.39
N LEU A 13 7.50 -17.11 -3.66
CA LEU A 13 7.26 -16.06 -2.67
C LEU A 13 5.79 -16.02 -2.23
N TYR A 14 4.85 -16.24 -3.15
CA TYR A 14 3.42 -16.35 -2.83
C TYR A 14 3.17 -17.51 -1.85
N ASN A 15 3.76 -18.68 -2.11
CA ASN A 15 3.61 -19.83 -1.22
C ASN A 15 4.23 -19.56 0.16
N GLU A 16 5.40 -18.92 0.19
CA GLU A 16 6.04 -18.51 1.44
C GLU A 16 5.17 -17.54 2.26
N LEU A 17 4.60 -16.51 1.61
CA LEU A 17 3.67 -15.58 2.25
C LEU A 17 2.40 -16.29 2.75
N THR A 18 1.89 -17.26 1.99
CA THR A 18 0.74 -18.06 2.41
C THR A 18 1.06 -18.86 3.67
N ASP A 19 2.20 -19.54 3.70
CA ASP A 19 2.67 -20.30 4.86
C ASP A 19 2.92 -19.38 6.07
N TRP A 20 3.49 -18.20 5.85
CA TRP A 20 3.67 -17.18 6.88
C TRP A 20 2.34 -16.80 7.54
N CYS A 21 1.33 -16.45 6.73
CA CYS A 21 0.01 -16.05 7.22
C CYS A 21 -0.71 -17.17 7.99
N LEU A 22 -0.42 -18.44 7.71
CA LEU A 22 -0.98 -19.59 8.43
C LEU A 22 -0.30 -19.85 9.77
N GLN A 23 1.00 -19.55 9.87
CA GLN A 23 1.84 -19.91 11.03
C GLN A 23 1.99 -18.78 12.05
N LYS A 24 1.83 -17.52 11.61
CA LYS A 24 2.11 -16.34 12.42
C LYS A 24 0.83 -15.72 12.97
N GLN A 25 0.90 -15.31 14.23
CA GLN A 25 -0.09 -14.44 14.84
C GLN A 25 0.51 -13.03 14.92
N PRO A 26 -0.07 -12.04 14.22
CA PRO A 26 0.46 -10.70 14.21
C PRO A 26 0.03 -9.92 15.45
N GLU A 27 0.86 -8.96 15.85
CA GLU A 27 0.46 -7.95 16.82
C GLU A 27 -0.29 -6.82 16.11
N LEU A 28 -1.57 -6.65 16.44
CA LEU A 28 -2.40 -5.64 15.76
C LEU A 28 -2.12 -4.24 16.30
N ARG A 29 -1.78 -3.33 15.38
CA ARG A 29 -1.79 -1.89 15.65
C ARG A 29 -3.13 -1.29 15.22
N LEU A 30 -3.95 -0.89 16.20
CA LEU A 30 -5.28 -0.30 15.95
C LEU A 30 -5.26 1.23 15.92
N GLU A 31 -4.18 1.85 16.36
CA GLU A 31 -4.02 3.31 16.41
C GLU A 31 -2.74 3.73 15.71
N PHE A 32 -2.84 4.74 14.85
CA PHE A 32 -1.71 5.29 14.11
C PHE A 32 -1.46 6.73 14.50
N SER A 33 -0.24 7.04 14.94
CA SER A 33 0.24 8.41 14.89
C SER A 33 0.24 8.88 13.44
N VAL A 34 -0.36 10.02 13.19
CA VAL A 34 -0.49 10.62 11.86
C VAL A 34 0.03 12.05 11.87
N PRO A 35 0.58 12.53 10.76
CA PRO A 35 0.97 13.94 10.64
C PRO A 35 -0.26 14.84 10.66
N VAL A 36 -0.08 16.07 11.15
CA VAL A 36 -1.08 17.13 10.96
C VAL A 36 -1.25 17.38 9.46
N LEU A 37 -2.50 17.47 9.03
CA LEU A 37 -2.83 17.80 7.64
C LEU A 37 -2.98 19.31 7.50
N GLY A 38 -2.33 19.87 6.49
CA GLY A 38 -2.47 21.26 6.06
C GLY A 38 -3.63 21.45 5.08
N GLU A 39 -3.73 22.67 4.57
CA GLU A 39 -4.74 23.06 3.58
C GLU A 39 -4.65 22.18 2.32
N GLY A 40 -5.80 21.75 1.78
CA GLY A 40 -5.85 20.81 0.65
C GLY A 40 -5.44 19.37 0.98
N GLY A 41 -5.22 19.04 2.27
CA GLY A 41 -4.91 17.69 2.71
C GLY A 41 -3.44 17.29 2.55
N THR A 42 -2.54 18.20 2.15
CA THR A 42 -1.08 17.94 2.16
C THR A 42 -0.57 17.89 3.60
N CYS A 43 0.46 17.12 3.94
CA CYS A 43 1.09 17.20 5.26
C CYS A 43 1.57 18.63 5.54
N SER A 44 1.14 19.21 6.66
CA SER A 44 1.37 20.63 6.98
C SER A 44 2.85 20.92 7.21
N LEU A 45 3.50 20.14 8.08
CA LEU A 45 4.89 20.26 8.48
C LEU A 45 5.46 18.87 8.80
N PHE A 46 6.64 18.57 8.28
CA PHE A 46 7.33 17.31 8.56
C PHE A 46 7.63 17.19 10.06
N GLY A 47 7.18 16.09 10.67
CA GLY A 47 7.41 15.77 12.07
C GLY A 47 6.38 16.33 13.06
N GLU A 48 5.41 17.12 12.61
CA GLU A 48 4.28 17.54 13.46
C GLU A 48 3.17 16.49 13.39
N LEU A 49 2.88 15.85 14.54
CA LEU A 49 1.87 14.80 14.65
C LEU A 49 0.57 15.37 15.22
N ASP A 50 -0.55 14.85 14.72
CA ASP A 50 -1.85 15.12 15.32
C ASP A 50 -1.86 14.58 16.77
N PRO A 51 -2.31 15.38 17.75
CA PRO A 51 -2.41 14.92 19.14
C PRO A 51 -3.38 13.75 19.30
N VAL A 52 -4.30 13.54 18.36
CA VAL A 52 -5.24 12.43 18.34
C VAL A 52 -4.79 11.42 17.28
N PRO A 53 -4.47 10.17 17.67
CA PRO A 53 -4.12 9.15 16.69
C PRO A 53 -5.33 8.75 15.85
N PHE A 54 -5.07 8.31 14.62
CA PHE A 54 -6.09 7.70 13.79
C PHE A 54 -6.46 6.32 14.36
N ASN A 55 -7.72 6.11 14.72
CA ASN A 55 -8.19 4.89 15.37
C ASN A 55 -9.01 3.99 14.43
N LEU A 56 -8.46 2.84 14.07
CA LEU A 56 -9.11 1.89 13.15
C LEU A 56 -10.40 1.30 13.72
N SER A 57 -10.46 1.04 15.03
CA SER A 57 -11.65 0.47 15.68
C SER A 57 -12.87 1.40 15.62
N GLN A 58 -12.62 2.71 15.53
CA GLN A 58 -13.68 3.72 15.39
C GLN A 58 -14.04 3.98 13.93
N THR A 59 -13.08 3.80 13.02
CA THR A 59 -13.27 4.11 11.59
C THR A 59 -13.80 2.93 10.77
N LEU A 60 -13.42 1.71 11.11
CA LEU A 60 -13.71 0.50 10.32
C LEU A 60 -14.97 -0.22 10.80
N SER A 61 -15.69 -0.84 9.85
CA SER A 61 -16.75 -1.81 10.17
C SER A 61 -16.18 -3.12 10.72
N GLN A 62 -17.01 -3.95 11.35
CA GLN A 62 -16.59 -5.26 11.86
C GLN A 62 -15.99 -6.17 10.78
N ALA A 63 -16.57 -6.16 9.57
CA ALA A 63 -16.05 -6.94 8.44
C ALA A 63 -14.66 -6.46 8.02
N GLN A 64 -14.42 -5.16 8.01
CA GLN A 64 -13.10 -4.58 7.70
C GLN A 64 -12.08 -4.84 8.83
N LEU A 65 -12.50 -4.77 10.10
CA LEU A 65 -11.64 -5.10 11.25
C LEU A 65 -11.17 -6.56 11.21
N ALA A 66 -12.01 -7.47 10.70
CA ALA A 66 -11.65 -8.87 10.56
C ALA A 66 -10.51 -9.13 9.55
N LEU A 67 -10.22 -8.17 8.67
CA LEU A 67 -9.11 -8.24 7.71
C LEU A 67 -7.76 -7.91 8.34
N LEU A 68 -7.73 -7.15 9.44
CA LEU A 68 -6.50 -6.59 10.02
C LEU A 68 -5.42 -7.64 10.34
N PRO A 69 -5.74 -8.82 10.91
CA PRO A 69 -4.71 -9.85 11.13
C PRO A 69 -4.03 -10.29 9.84
N MET A 70 -4.78 -10.53 8.76
CA MET A 70 -4.19 -10.94 7.50
C MET A 70 -3.29 -9.82 6.93
N LEU A 71 -3.77 -8.58 6.93
CA LEU A 71 -3.03 -7.43 6.40
C LEU A 71 -1.76 -7.13 7.21
N GLN A 72 -1.82 -7.26 8.53
CA GLN A 72 -0.65 -7.13 9.40
C GLN A 72 0.36 -8.25 9.14
N ASN A 73 -0.07 -9.50 8.95
CA ASN A 73 0.84 -10.59 8.58
C ASN A 73 1.56 -10.32 7.24
N VAL A 74 0.86 -9.79 6.23
CA VAL A 74 1.50 -9.39 4.95
C VAL A 74 2.53 -8.29 5.18
N THR A 75 2.20 -7.31 6.03
CA THR A 75 3.10 -6.21 6.40
C THR A 75 4.37 -6.72 7.10
N ASP A 76 4.21 -7.63 8.05
CA ASP A 76 5.32 -8.24 8.80
C ASP A 76 6.20 -9.13 7.89
N TRP A 77 5.58 -9.83 6.93
CA TRP A 77 6.31 -10.62 5.94
C TRP A 77 7.13 -9.74 4.98
N VAL A 78 6.58 -8.61 4.54
CA VAL A 78 7.33 -7.62 3.75
C VAL A 78 8.49 -7.05 4.55
N LEU A 79 8.27 -6.70 5.83
CA LEU A 79 9.35 -6.25 6.71
C LEU A 79 10.46 -7.30 6.85
N HIS A 80 10.09 -8.58 6.93
CA HIS A 80 11.05 -9.67 7.06
C HIS A 80 11.88 -9.89 5.79
N ASN A 81 11.30 -9.66 4.61
CA ASN A 81 11.89 -10.03 3.33
C ASN A 81 12.50 -8.87 2.54
N THR A 82 12.31 -7.63 2.99
CA THR A 82 12.80 -6.44 2.33
C THR A 82 13.62 -5.57 3.27
N ASN A 83 14.31 -4.58 2.71
CA ASN A 83 14.98 -3.53 3.48
C ASN A 83 14.39 -2.16 3.08
N VAL A 84 13.07 -2.09 2.89
CA VAL A 84 12.39 -0.81 2.69
C VAL A 84 12.23 -0.11 4.03
N ASP A 85 12.25 1.22 4.02
CA ASP A 85 12.20 2.02 5.25
C ASP A 85 10.76 2.21 5.74
N TRP A 86 9.81 2.15 4.82
CA TRP A 86 8.38 2.26 5.11
C TRP A 86 7.57 1.39 4.14
N PHE A 87 6.50 0.79 4.64
CA PHE A 87 5.53 0.04 3.85
C PHE A 87 4.14 0.14 4.47
N GLY A 88 3.12 0.32 3.65
CA GLY A 88 1.73 0.35 4.08
C GLY A 88 0.78 -0.35 3.10
N ILE A 89 -0.29 -0.93 3.65
CA ILE A 89 -1.41 -1.45 2.87
C ILE A 89 -2.60 -0.54 3.11
N TYR A 90 -3.21 -0.07 2.02
CA TYR A 90 -4.39 0.79 2.06
C TYR A 90 -5.53 0.14 1.30
N LEU A 91 -6.73 0.13 1.86
CA LEU A 91 -7.92 -0.37 1.18
C LEU A 91 -8.84 0.78 0.78
N LYS A 92 -9.42 0.65 -0.42
CA LYS A 92 -10.42 1.57 -0.93
C LYS A 92 -11.72 1.40 -0.14
N ARG A 93 -12.32 2.51 0.27
CA ARG A 93 -13.60 2.53 0.96
C ARG A 93 -14.35 3.84 0.75
N ILE A 94 -15.59 3.85 1.23
CA ILE A 94 -16.36 5.07 1.42
C ILE A 94 -16.23 5.51 2.89
N ASN A 95 -15.93 6.78 3.12
CA ASN A 95 -15.87 7.36 4.47
C ASN A 95 -17.29 7.69 4.99
N ASN A 96 -17.41 8.26 6.19
CA ASN A 96 -18.70 8.62 6.76
C ASN A 96 -19.41 9.79 6.04
N GLU A 97 -18.66 10.55 5.24
CA GLU A 97 -19.15 11.69 4.46
C GLU A 97 -19.63 11.28 3.06
N GLY A 98 -19.38 10.02 2.66
CA GLY A 98 -19.76 9.48 1.35
C GLY A 98 -18.65 9.54 0.31
N ASP A 99 -17.45 10.00 0.68
CA ASP A 99 -16.32 10.14 -0.24
C ASP A 99 -15.52 8.84 -0.38
N ALA A 100 -15.05 8.59 -1.60
CA ALA A 100 -14.10 7.53 -1.87
C ALA A 100 -12.71 7.91 -1.35
N ILE A 101 -12.13 7.03 -0.54
CA ILE A 101 -10.82 7.22 0.07
C ILE A 101 -10.03 5.91 0.08
N LEU A 102 -8.72 6.01 0.21
CA LEU A 102 -7.84 4.92 0.66
C LEU A 102 -7.62 5.07 2.15
N THR A 103 -7.82 4.01 2.93
CA THR A 103 -7.53 4.00 4.38
C THR A 103 -6.42 3.00 4.67
N LYS A 104 -5.39 3.46 5.38
CA LYS A 104 -4.27 2.64 5.87
C LYS A 104 -4.82 1.57 6.80
N MET A 105 -4.48 0.32 6.54
CA MET A 105 -4.95 -0.83 7.34
C MET A 105 -3.83 -1.40 8.21
N SER A 106 -2.61 -1.42 7.68
CA SER A 106 -1.41 -1.91 8.36
C SER A 106 -0.18 -1.25 7.75
N TYR A 107 0.85 -1.02 8.56
CA TYR A 107 2.11 -0.41 8.08
C TYR A 107 3.27 -0.63 9.07
N PHE A 108 4.48 -0.48 8.57
CA PHE A 108 5.67 -0.21 9.39
C PHE A 108 6.41 1.03 8.86
N GLY A 109 7.34 1.55 9.67
CA GLY A 109 8.09 2.77 9.36
C GLY A 109 7.62 3.96 10.18
N VAL A 110 8.03 5.16 9.75
CA VAL A 110 7.69 6.43 10.42
C VAL A 110 6.19 6.77 10.28
N PRO A 111 5.64 7.61 11.18
CA PRO A 111 4.29 8.12 11.04
C PRO A 111 4.02 8.75 9.67
N SER A 112 2.89 8.41 9.08
CA SER A 112 2.47 8.88 7.76
C SER A 112 0.96 8.99 7.70
N ARG A 113 0.45 9.61 6.64
CA ARG A 113 -0.98 9.83 6.44
C ARG A 113 -1.78 8.52 6.56
N ALA A 114 -2.91 8.58 7.27
CA ALA A 114 -3.81 7.44 7.40
C ALA A 114 -4.77 7.29 6.23
N GLU A 115 -5.24 8.40 5.63
CA GLU A 115 -6.24 8.34 4.57
C GLU A 115 -5.89 9.24 3.40
N PHE A 116 -6.06 8.75 2.16
CA PHE A 116 -5.88 9.54 0.94
C PHE A 116 -7.22 9.72 0.20
N PRO A 117 -7.62 10.95 -0.16
CA PRO A 117 -8.80 11.19 -1.00
C PRO A 117 -8.62 10.55 -2.38
N LEU A 118 -9.64 9.84 -2.86
CA LEU A 118 -9.67 9.32 -4.23
C LEU A 118 -10.47 10.27 -5.13
N SER A 119 -9.91 11.45 -5.36
CA SER A 119 -10.43 12.45 -6.30
C SER A 119 -9.44 12.66 -7.46
N GLU A 120 -9.97 13.07 -8.61
CA GLU A 120 -9.13 13.43 -9.77
C GLU A 120 -8.12 14.51 -9.41
N GLU A 121 -8.57 15.55 -8.69
CA GLU A 121 -7.71 16.64 -8.23
C GLU A 121 -6.53 16.13 -7.41
N PHE A 122 -6.79 15.30 -6.38
CA PHE A 122 -5.73 14.81 -5.51
C PHE A 122 -4.82 13.78 -6.22
N SER A 123 -5.35 13.06 -7.21
CA SER A 123 -4.59 12.11 -8.04
C SER A 123 -3.52 12.77 -8.91
N THR A 124 -3.63 14.08 -9.16
CA THR A 124 -2.59 14.81 -9.92
C THR A 124 -1.30 14.98 -9.13
N LEU A 125 -1.37 14.95 -7.80
CA LEU A 125 -0.23 15.19 -6.89
C LEU A 125 0.23 13.93 -6.16
N SER A 126 -0.69 13.05 -5.78
CA SER A 126 -0.41 11.86 -4.98
C SER A 126 -0.35 10.60 -5.81
N ASN A 127 0.78 9.88 -5.73
CA ASN A 127 0.91 8.54 -6.29
C ASN A 127 -0.14 7.59 -5.73
N ASN A 128 -0.36 7.59 -4.41
CA ASN A 128 -1.35 6.74 -3.76
C ASN A 128 -2.75 6.93 -4.37
N SER A 129 -3.19 8.18 -4.49
CA SER A 129 -4.51 8.47 -5.06
C SER A 129 -4.58 8.20 -6.55
N TYR A 130 -3.51 8.45 -7.30
CA TYR A 130 -3.43 8.07 -8.72
C TYR A 130 -3.58 6.56 -8.91
N VAL A 131 -2.79 5.78 -8.18
CA VAL A 131 -2.81 4.31 -8.28
C VAL A 131 -4.16 3.76 -7.80
N GLY A 132 -4.71 4.30 -6.70
CA GLY A 132 -6.01 3.89 -6.17
C GLY A 132 -7.21 4.31 -7.02
N LEU A 133 -7.05 5.30 -7.91
CA LEU A 133 -8.10 5.76 -8.83
C LEU A 133 -8.03 5.05 -10.18
N TYR A 134 -6.83 4.88 -10.75
CA TYR A 134 -6.64 4.40 -12.12
C TYR A 134 -6.10 2.97 -12.22
N GLY A 135 -5.58 2.39 -11.13
CA GLY A 135 -5.03 1.04 -11.15
C GLY A 135 -3.71 0.92 -11.92
N GLU A 136 -3.05 2.04 -12.21
CA GLU A 136 -1.78 2.07 -12.91
C GLU A 136 -0.62 2.04 -11.91
N LYS A 137 0.19 0.99 -11.95
CA LYS A 137 1.38 0.83 -11.10
C LYS A 137 2.35 2.01 -11.25
N ARG A 138 2.88 2.51 -10.15
CA ARG A 138 4.00 3.46 -10.14
C ARG A 138 5.20 2.89 -9.40
N THR A 139 6.37 2.98 -10.04
CA THR A 139 7.67 2.67 -9.43
C THR A 139 8.63 3.79 -9.78
N ILE A 140 9.08 4.53 -8.77
CA ILE A 140 10.00 5.66 -8.89
C ILE A 140 11.28 5.28 -8.16
N ASN A 141 12.31 4.90 -8.89
CA ASN A 141 13.60 4.52 -8.29
C ASN A 141 14.46 5.73 -7.89
N ASN A 142 14.14 6.93 -8.37
CA ASN A 142 14.83 8.16 -8.00
C ASN A 142 13.85 9.34 -8.03
N VAL A 143 13.37 9.74 -6.85
CA VAL A 143 12.39 10.82 -6.66
C VAL A 143 12.93 12.16 -7.15
N GLU A 144 14.21 12.46 -6.87
CA GLU A 144 14.83 13.70 -7.31
C GLU A 144 14.83 13.81 -8.84
N GLN A 145 15.30 12.76 -9.52
CA GLN A 145 15.33 12.73 -10.98
C GLN A 145 13.93 12.77 -11.59
N TYR A 146 12.97 12.05 -11.00
CA TYR A 146 11.58 12.06 -11.44
C TYR A 146 10.97 13.48 -11.38
N ARG A 147 11.20 14.20 -10.27
CA ARG A 147 10.74 15.60 -10.11
C ARG A 147 11.45 16.54 -11.08
N GLN A 148 12.76 16.38 -11.29
CA GLN A 148 13.50 17.19 -12.27
C GLN A 148 13.00 16.99 -13.70
N ALA A 149 12.44 15.82 -14.02
CA ALA A 149 11.79 15.53 -15.30
C ALA A 149 10.35 16.08 -15.41
N GLY A 150 9.86 16.81 -14.40
CA GLY A 150 8.51 17.37 -14.34
C GLY A 150 7.46 16.40 -13.77
N GLY A 151 7.88 15.31 -13.13
CA GLY A 151 6.99 14.39 -12.44
C GLY A 151 6.43 15.00 -11.16
N GLU A 152 5.10 15.05 -11.05
CA GLU A 152 4.41 15.46 -9.82
C GLU A 152 4.63 14.43 -8.72
N TYR A 153 5.10 14.90 -7.56
CA TYR A 153 5.44 14.04 -6.43
C TYR A 153 5.15 14.76 -5.11
N TYR A 154 4.10 14.31 -4.44
CA TYR A 154 3.81 14.69 -3.07
C TYR A 154 4.86 14.10 -2.10
N THR A 155 5.51 14.94 -1.31
CA THR A 155 6.53 14.51 -0.34
C THR A 155 5.97 14.54 1.08
N CYS A 156 5.77 13.37 1.70
CA CYS A 156 5.40 13.25 3.11
C CYS A 156 6.63 13.25 4.02
N ASP A 157 7.65 12.46 3.69
CA ASP A 157 8.96 12.44 4.36
C ASP A 157 10.05 12.84 3.35
N PRO A 158 10.82 13.93 3.59
CA PRO A 158 11.86 14.38 2.67
C PRO A 158 13.04 13.41 2.53
N LYS A 159 13.12 12.36 3.36
CA LYS A 159 14.13 11.30 3.22
C LYS A 159 13.80 10.33 2.12
N VAL A 160 12.56 10.24 1.65
CA VAL A 160 12.15 9.30 0.60
C VAL A 160 12.88 9.64 -0.70
N LYS A 161 13.58 8.63 -1.22
CA LYS A 161 14.37 8.72 -2.45
C LYS A 161 13.88 7.77 -3.53
N SER A 162 13.18 6.72 -3.15
CA SER A 162 12.48 5.85 -4.08
C SER A 162 11.14 5.40 -3.49
N GLU A 163 10.16 5.16 -4.35
CA GLU A 163 8.81 4.73 -3.99
C GLU A 163 8.28 3.69 -4.98
N LEU A 164 7.51 2.72 -4.46
CA LEU A 164 6.71 1.79 -5.23
C LEU A 164 5.28 1.79 -4.69
N CYS A 165 4.34 2.18 -5.54
CA CYS A 165 2.92 2.26 -5.20
C CYS A 165 2.11 1.48 -6.23
N TRP A 166 1.58 0.32 -5.84
CA TRP A 166 0.95 -0.64 -6.75
C TRP A 166 -0.48 -0.98 -6.32
N PRO A 167 -1.40 -1.19 -7.28
CA PRO A 167 -2.78 -1.48 -6.97
C PRO A 167 -2.95 -2.93 -6.50
N ILE A 168 -3.95 -3.12 -5.65
CA ILE A 168 -4.52 -4.43 -5.35
C ILE A 168 -5.75 -4.57 -6.25
N ILE A 169 -5.59 -5.29 -7.36
CA ILE A 169 -6.66 -5.52 -8.32
C ILE A 169 -7.44 -6.77 -7.93
N SER A 170 -8.77 -6.70 -7.95
CA SER A 170 -9.66 -7.84 -7.70
C SER A 170 -9.43 -8.93 -8.74
N ASN A 171 -9.33 -10.19 -8.31
CA ASN A 171 -9.22 -11.32 -9.23
C ASN A 171 -10.58 -11.85 -9.73
N LYS A 172 -11.68 -11.12 -9.48
CA LYS A 172 -12.98 -11.49 -10.06
C LYS A 172 -12.88 -11.48 -11.57
N ASN A 173 -13.35 -12.54 -12.20
CA ASN A 173 -13.63 -12.51 -13.63
C ASN A 173 -14.65 -11.39 -13.87
N ASN A 174 -14.22 -10.33 -14.55
CA ASN A 174 -15.05 -9.15 -14.78
C ASN A 174 -16.16 -9.55 -15.76
N THR A 175 -17.32 -9.97 -15.25
CA THR A 175 -18.54 -10.21 -16.05
C THR A 175 -19.35 -8.93 -16.26
N SER A 176 -18.80 -7.80 -15.82
CA SER A 176 -19.38 -6.46 -15.92
C SER A 176 -19.23 -5.90 -17.34
N SER A 177 -20.17 -5.04 -17.72
CA SER A 177 -20.10 -4.20 -18.93
C SER A 177 -19.07 -3.06 -18.82
N ASP A 178 -18.48 -2.87 -17.65
CA ASP A 178 -17.36 -1.96 -17.42
C ASP A 178 -16.03 -2.73 -17.55
N PRO A 179 -15.20 -2.42 -18.55
CA PRO A 179 -13.95 -3.13 -18.80
C PRO A 179 -12.86 -2.82 -17.74
N GLN A 180 -13.06 -1.86 -16.84
CA GLN A 180 -12.05 -1.56 -15.82
C GLN A 180 -12.02 -2.61 -14.71
N GLU A 181 -10.81 -3.06 -14.38
CA GLU A 181 -10.57 -3.98 -13.27
C GLU A 181 -10.93 -3.29 -11.94
N GLU A 182 -11.55 -4.02 -11.01
CA GLU A 182 -11.92 -3.48 -9.70
C GLU A 182 -10.66 -3.28 -8.84
N ILE A 183 -10.38 -2.03 -8.46
CA ILE A 183 -9.28 -1.66 -7.55
C ILE A 183 -9.76 -1.76 -6.11
N LEU A 184 -9.24 -2.74 -5.36
CA LEU A 184 -9.56 -2.99 -3.95
C LEU A 184 -8.79 -2.07 -3.00
N GLY A 185 -7.64 -1.57 -3.44
CA GLY A 185 -6.72 -0.80 -2.61
C GLY A 185 -5.35 -0.67 -3.27
N ILE A 186 -4.34 -0.36 -2.47
CA ILE A 186 -2.95 -0.26 -2.89
C ILE A 186 -2.02 -0.87 -1.83
N ILE A 187 -0.84 -1.25 -2.27
CA ILE A 187 0.35 -1.32 -1.42
C ILE A 187 1.24 -0.12 -1.76
N ASP A 188 1.97 0.36 -0.76
CA ASP A 188 2.90 1.46 -0.92
C ASP A 188 4.17 1.17 -0.13
N ALA A 189 5.33 1.46 -0.73
CA ALA A 189 6.64 1.16 -0.17
C ALA A 189 7.60 2.31 -0.47
N GLU A 190 8.38 2.74 0.52
CA GLU A 190 9.32 3.85 0.39
C GLU A 190 10.71 3.42 0.88
N CYS A 191 11.75 3.94 0.23
CA CYS A 191 13.12 3.82 0.73
C CYS A 191 13.83 5.18 0.76
N PHE A 192 14.76 5.33 1.70
CA PHE A 192 15.61 6.50 1.86
C PHE A 192 16.87 6.49 0.98
N GLU A 193 16.96 5.48 0.11
CA GLU A 193 17.97 5.32 -0.92
C GLU A 193 17.32 5.23 -2.30
N ASN A 194 18.06 5.62 -3.33
CA ASN A 194 17.65 5.44 -4.73
C ASN A 194 17.80 3.97 -5.15
N ASP A 195 17.11 3.59 -6.22
CA ASP A 195 17.30 2.34 -6.95
C ASP A 195 17.10 1.07 -6.11
N ARG A 196 16.15 1.12 -5.16
CA ARG A 196 15.87 0.02 -4.21
C ARG A 196 14.83 -0.98 -4.72
N PHE A 197 14.03 -0.59 -5.71
CA PHE A 197 13.00 -1.46 -6.30
C PHE A 197 13.54 -2.16 -7.54
N ASP A 198 14.54 -3.01 -7.36
CA ASP A 198 15.04 -3.93 -8.39
C ASP A 198 14.04 -5.09 -8.65
N GLU A 199 14.35 -5.95 -9.63
CA GLU A 199 13.47 -7.08 -9.98
C GLU A 199 13.21 -8.04 -8.82
N LYS A 200 14.18 -8.24 -7.92
CA LYS A 200 14.05 -9.15 -6.79
C LYS A 200 13.12 -8.55 -5.73
N THR A 201 13.30 -7.28 -5.41
CA THR A 201 12.43 -6.54 -4.50
C THR A 201 11.01 -6.45 -5.07
N GLN A 202 10.87 -6.16 -6.37
CA GLN A 202 9.58 -6.12 -7.04
C GLN A 202 8.86 -7.47 -7.00
N ALA A 203 9.55 -8.61 -7.15
CA ALA A 203 8.94 -9.93 -7.06
C ALA A 203 8.27 -10.22 -5.69
N ILE A 204 8.78 -9.63 -4.61
CA ILE A 204 8.18 -9.70 -3.27
C ILE A 204 6.85 -8.95 -3.26
N PHE A 205 6.84 -7.73 -3.80
CA PHE A 205 5.62 -6.91 -3.90
C PHE A 205 4.60 -7.49 -4.87
N GLU A 206 5.03 -8.15 -5.96
CA GLU A 206 4.14 -8.91 -6.85
C GLU A 206 3.44 -10.04 -6.10
N ALA A 207 4.17 -10.81 -5.30
CA ALA A 207 3.59 -11.88 -4.48
C ALA A 207 2.60 -11.33 -3.44
N ALA A 208 2.93 -10.21 -2.79
CA ALA A 208 2.02 -9.54 -1.86
C ALA A 208 0.74 -9.06 -2.57
N CYS A 209 0.85 -8.37 -3.71
CA CYS A 209 -0.30 -7.95 -4.51
C CYS A 209 -1.17 -9.14 -4.94
N GLN A 210 -0.56 -10.24 -5.41
CA GLN A 210 -1.28 -11.43 -5.83
C GLN A 210 -2.02 -12.10 -4.66
N PHE A 211 -1.37 -12.20 -3.50
CA PHE A 211 -1.99 -12.73 -2.29
C PHE A 211 -3.17 -11.87 -1.84
N LEU A 212 -2.98 -10.55 -1.77
CA LEU A 212 -4.04 -9.61 -1.38
C LEU A 212 -5.20 -9.63 -2.36
N SER A 213 -4.93 -9.64 -3.67
CA SER A 213 -5.92 -9.79 -4.74
C SER A 213 -6.81 -11.00 -4.49
N GLU A 214 -6.22 -12.16 -4.22
CA GLU A 214 -6.99 -13.38 -3.99
C GLU A 214 -7.78 -13.36 -2.67
N LYS A 215 -7.19 -12.87 -1.58
CA LYS A 215 -7.83 -12.93 -0.25
C LYS A 215 -8.88 -11.86 -0.02
N LEU A 216 -8.81 -10.75 -0.75
CA LEU A 216 -9.75 -9.62 -0.62
C LEU A 216 -10.87 -9.65 -1.66
N THR A 217 -10.76 -10.47 -2.71
CA THR A 217 -11.85 -10.70 -3.64
C THR A 217 -12.91 -11.62 -3.02
N HIS A 218 -14.18 -11.17 -3.02
CA HIS A 218 -15.34 -11.90 -2.49
C HIS A 218 -16.43 -12.12 -3.54
#